data_AF-A0A2Z2IWJ8-F1
#
_entry.id   AF-A0A2Z2IWJ8-F1
#
_cell.length_a   1.000
_cell.length_b   1.000
_cell.length_c   1.000
_cell.angle_alpha   90.00
_cell.angle_beta   90.00
_cell.angle_gamma   90.00
#
_symmetry.space_group_name_H-M   'P 1'
#
loop_
_entity.id
_entity.type
_entity.pdbx_description
1 polymer ?
#
loop_
_entity_poly.entity_id
_entity_poly.type
_entity_poly.pdbx_seq_one_letter_code
_entity_poly.pdbx_strand_id
1 'polypeptide(L)'
;MQYQAPVLVYATLEDVAALVALVNAGYKARQGYGAPVSRTQRRIAAEVLAAYRTMTKNRHTDVEDTPPTPESRPVVELTTAEVAQLIGKSARQTCRLAQSLGARKVGKAWLWPAPEVHEYAEYLKENS
;
A
#
# COMPACT_ATOMS: atom_id res chain seq x y z
N MET A 1 -17.43 3.85 -9.24
CA MET A 1 -17.18 2.38 -9.29
C MET A 1 -16.25 2.03 -8.15
N GLN A 2 -16.78 1.34 -7.14
CA GLN A 2 -16.09 1.04 -5.88
C GLN A 2 -15.68 -0.43 -5.84
N TYR A 3 -14.38 -0.66 -5.66
CA TYR A 3 -13.74 -1.97 -5.61
C TYR A 3 -13.77 -2.57 -4.18
N GLN A 4 -14.56 -3.62 -3.95
CA GLN A 4 -14.51 -4.38 -2.69
C GLN A 4 -13.22 -5.19 -2.60
N ALA A 5 -12.41 -4.94 -1.56
CA ALA A 5 -11.28 -5.79 -1.19
C ALA A 5 -11.78 -6.91 -0.25
N PRO A 6 -11.24 -8.14 -0.35
CA PRO A 6 -11.71 -9.28 0.42
C PRO A 6 -11.44 -9.07 1.91
N VAL A 7 -12.54 -9.07 2.66
CA VAL A 7 -12.56 -8.98 4.12
C VAL A 7 -11.86 -10.20 4.71
N LEU A 8 -10.93 -9.97 5.64
CA LEU A 8 -10.32 -11.00 6.50
C LEU A 8 -11.35 -11.53 7.50
N VAL A 9 -12.45 -12.14 7.02
CA VAL A 9 -13.59 -12.60 7.84
C VAL A 9 -13.22 -13.82 8.70
N TYR A 10 -12.10 -14.49 8.41
CA TYR A 10 -11.72 -15.77 9.02
C TYR A 10 -10.30 -15.79 9.62
N ALA A 11 -9.74 -14.63 9.98
CA ALA A 11 -8.38 -14.57 10.49
C ALA A 11 -8.34 -14.97 11.98
N THR A 12 -7.64 -16.05 12.29
CA THR A 12 -7.22 -16.38 13.66
C THR A 12 -6.19 -15.36 14.16
N LEU A 13 -5.89 -15.33 15.46
CA LEU A 13 -4.82 -14.49 15.99
C LEU A 13 -3.48 -14.75 15.29
N GLU A 14 -3.24 -16.00 14.87
CA GLU A 14 -2.06 -16.40 14.09
C GLU A 14 -2.06 -15.78 12.70
N ASP A 15 -3.21 -15.74 12.02
CA ASP A 15 -3.34 -15.09 10.70
C ASP A 15 -3.11 -13.58 10.79
N VAL A 16 -3.63 -12.93 11.83
CA VAL A 16 -3.40 -11.50 12.06
C VAL A 16 -1.93 -11.22 12.40
N ALA A 17 -1.29 -12.09 13.19
CA ALA A 17 0.15 -11.98 13.48
C ALA A 17 1.01 -12.18 12.22
N ALA A 18 0.64 -13.15 11.36
CA ALA A 18 1.28 -13.36 10.07
C ALA A 18 1.10 -12.15 9.14
N LEU A 19 -0.08 -11.52 9.14
CA LEU A 19 -0.35 -10.27 8.43
C LEU A 19 0.50 -9.11 8.93
N VAL A 20 0.65 -8.95 10.25
CA VAL A 20 1.56 -7.94 10.84
C VAL A 20 3.01 -8.18 10.39
N ALA A 21 3.46 -9.44 10.39
CA ALA A 21 4.80 -9.80 9.93
C ALA A 21 5.00 -9.47 8.43
N LEU A 22 4.01 -9.78 7.59
CA LEU A 22 3.99 -9.45 6.16
C LEU A 22 4.04 -7.95 5.90
N VAL A 23 3.25 -7.16 6.62
CA VAL A 23 3.26 -5.69 6.53
C VAL A 23 4.65 -5.16 6.91
N ASN A 24 5.22 -5.62 8.04
CA ASN A 24 6.55 -5.20 8.49
C ASN A 24 7.66 -5.58 7.50
N ALA A 25 7.58 -6.75 6.88
CA ALA A 25 8.51 -7.16 5.83
C ALA A 25 8.43 -6.23 4.61
N GLY A 26 7.21 -5.85 4.19
CA GLY A 26 7.00 -4.89 3.11
C GLY A 26 7.55 -3.48 3.42
N TYR A 27 7.43 -3.02 4.66
CA TYR A 27 8.04 -1.76 5.12
C TYR A 27 9.56 -1.80 5.03
N LYS A 28 10.18 -2.87 5.57
CA LYS A 28 11.63 -3.04 5.54
C LYS A 28 12.16 -3.13 4.12
N ALA A 29 11.45 -3.85 3.23
CA ALA A 29 11.82 -3.94 1.82
C ALA A 29 11.84 -2.54 1.17
N ARG A 30 10.80 -1.72 1.35
CA ARG A 30 10.76 -0.36 0.77
C ARG A 30 11.84 0.55 1.32
N GLN A 31 12.11 0.51 2.62
CA GLN A 31 13.22 1.24 3.21
C GLN A 31 14.56 0.80 2.61
N GLY A 32 14.78 -0.51 2.42
CA GLY A 32 15.98 -1.04 1.78
C GLY A 32 16.15 -0.60 0.32
N TYR A 33 15.05 -0.34 -0.40
CA TYR A 33 15.06 0.19 -1.76
C TYR A 33 15.02 1.72 -1.85
N GLY A 34 15.07 2.43 -0.72
CA GLY A 34 14.99 3.90 -0.68
C GLY A 34 13.66 4.47 -1.15
N ALA A 35 12.59 3.67 -1.11
CA ALA A 35 11.25 4.09 -1.48
C ALA A 35 10.47 4.51 -0.22
N PRO A 36 9.79 5.67 -0.23
CA PRO A 36 8.95 6.07 0.87
C PRO A 36 7.80 5.07 1.03
N VAL A 37 7.36 4.91 2.28
CA VAL A 37 6.16 4.17 2.63
C VAL A 37 4.96 4.96 2.12
N SER A 38 4.17 4.36 1.22
CA SER A 38 2.98 5.01 0.65
C SER A 38 1.89 5.21 1.69
N ARG A 39 0.98 6.18 1.48
CA ARG A 39 -0.20 6.37 2.34
C ARG A 39 -1.06 5.11 2.41
N THR A 40 -1.21 4.38 1.30
CA THR A 40 -1.92 3.09 1.25
C THR A 40 -1.31 2.07 2.22
N GLN A 41 0.02 1.96 2.27
CA GLN A 41 0.70 1.06 3.21
C GLN A 41 0.64 1.53 4.66
N ARG A 42 0.66 2.85 4.91
CA ARG A 42 0.42 3.39 6.25
C ARG A 42 -0.99 3.08 6.73
N ARG A 43 -1.98 3.22 5.86
CA ARG A 43 -3.37 2.87 6.15
C ARG A 43 -3.52 1.38 6.44
N ILE A 44 -3.04 0.51 5.56
CA ILE A 44 -3.10 -0.96 5.78
C ILE A 44 -2.40 -1.34 7.08
N ALA A 45 -1.22 -0.79 7.35
CA ALA A 45 -0.51 -1.08 8.60
C ALA A 45 -1.29 -0.62 9.84
N ALA A 46 -1.90 0.57 9.79
CA ALA A 46 -2.72 1.08 10.87
C ALA A 46 -3.98 0.22 11.09
N GLU A 47 -4.65 -0.21 10.02
CA GLU A 47 -5.83 -1.09 10.08
C GLU A 47 -5.48 -2.48 10.65
N VAL A 48 -4.37 -3.08 10.20
CA VAL A 48 -3.90 -4.39 10.69
C VAL A 48 -3.46 -4.29 12.17
N LEU A 49 -2.73 -3.24 12.55
CA LEU A 49 -2.34 -3.01 13.95
C LEU A 49 -3.54 -2.70 14.84
N ALA A 50 -4.53 -1.97 14.33
CA ALA A 50 -5.79 -1.74 15.03
C ALA A 50 -6.51 -3.07 15.25
N ALA A 51 -6.72 -3.88 14.21
CA ALA A 51 -7.35 -5.21 14.32
C ALA A 51 -6.62 -6.13 15.31
N TYR A 52 -5.28 -6.18 15.26
CA TYR A 52 -4.47 -6.93 16.21
C TYR A 52 -4.68 -6.46 17.65
N ARG A 53 -4.71 -5.15 17.89
CA ARG A 53 -4.98 -4.56 19.21
C ARG A 53 -6.41 -4.86 19.67
N THR A 54 -7.42 -4.78 18.81
CA THR A 54 -8.80 -5.12 19.19
C THR A 54 -8.90 -6.60 19.57
N MET A 55 -8.31 -7.50 18.79
CA MET A 55 -8.32 -8.94 19.09
C MET A 55 -7.54 -9.32 20.36
N THR A 56 -6.40 -8.67 20.61
CA THR A 56 -5.59 -8.92 21.81
C THR A 56 -6.19 -8.26 23.06
N LYS A 57 -6.86 -7.12 22.92
CA LYS A 57 -7.55 -6.39 24.00
C LYS A 57 -8.88 -7.06 24.38
N ASN A 58 -9.56 -7.73 23.42
CA ASN A 58 -10.83 -8.44 23.64
C ASN A 58 -10.69 -9.84 24.27
N ARG A 59 -9.51 -10.24 24.74
CA ARG A 59 -9.39 -11.41 25.64
C ARG A 59 -10.09 -11.23 27.01
N HIS A 60 -10.68 -10.06 27.27
CA HIS A 60 -11.41 -9.77 28.51
C HIS A 60 -12.87 -9.35 28.35
N THR A 61 -13.38 -9.03 27.16
CA THR A 61 -14.77 -8.56 27.05
C THR A 61 -15.38 -8.87 25.68
N ASP A 62 -16.65 -9.24 25.75
CA ASP A 62 -17.58 -9.63 24.69
C ASP A 62 -17.56 -8.79 23.40
N VAL A 63 -18.12 -9.42 22.37
CA VAL A 63 -18.29 -9.01 20.97
C VAL A 63 -19.17 -7.75 20.81
N GLU A 64 -19.11 -7.15 19.61
CA GLU A 64 -19.90 -6.04 19.00
C GLU A 64 -19.19 -4.67 19.05
N ASP A 65 -19.14 -3.81 18.01
CA ASP A 65 -19.98 -3.59 16.82
C ASP A 65 -19.14 -3.35 15.54
N THR A 66 -19.72 -3.67 14.37
CA THR A 66 -19.09 -3.59 13.05
C THR A 66 -18.88 -2.13 12.60
N PRO A 67 -17.65 -1.63 12.36
CA PRO A 67 -17.47 -0.32 11.76
C PRO A 67 -17.89 -0.34 10.28
N PRO A 68 -18.58 0.70 9.76
CA PRO A 68 -19.01 0.76 8.37
C PRO A 68 -17.81 0.78 7.42
N THR A 69 -17.89 -0.06 6.40
CA THR A 69 -16.84 -0.35 5.41
C THR A 69 -16.53 0.89 4.54
N PRO A 70 -15.26 1.33 4.47
CA PRO A 70 -14.89 2.46 3.61
C PRO A 70 -14.79 2.04 2.13
N GLU A 71 -15.44 2.81 1.25
CA GLU A 71 -15.58 2.52 -0.17
C GLU A 71 -14.30 2.83 -0.99
N SER A 72 -13.86 1.87 -1.83
CA SER A 72 -12.70 2.01 -2.75
C SER A 72 -12.91 3.05 -3.83
N ARG A 73 -11.91 3.90 -4.09
CA ARG A 73 -11.89 4.82 -5.23
C ARG A 73 -11.17 4.22 -6.45
N PRO A 74 -11.60 4.55 -7.68
CA PRO A 74 -10.85 4.19 -8.88
C PRO A 74 -9.46 4.85 -8.82
N VAL A 75 -8.42 4.04 -8.89
CA VAL A 75 -7.03 4.50 -8.92
C VAL A 75 -6.75 4.97 -10.34
N VAL A 76 -6.50 6.27 -10.51
CA VAL A 76 -6.02 6.82 -11.78
C VAL A 76 -4.67 6.19 -12.06
N GLU A 77 -4.49 5.63 -13.26
CA GLU A 77 -3.24 4.97 -13.66
C GLU A 77 -2.47 5.83 -14.67
N LEU A 78 -1.16 5.87 -14.50
CA LEU A 78 -0.22 6.59 -15.36
C LEU A 78 0.60 5.59 -16.19
N THR A 79 1.03 6.05 -17.36
CA THR A 79 2.01 5.36 -18.20
C THR A 79 3.43 5.60 -17.71
N THR A 80 4.36 4.72 -18.06
CA THR A 80 5.79 4.90 -17.71
C THR A 80 6.36 6.23 -18.21
N ALA A 81 5.87 6.76 -19.34
CA ALA A 81 6.32 8.04 -19.89
C ALA A 81 5.88 9.21 -18.99
N GLU A 82 4.62 9.23 -18.56
CA GLU A 82 4.09 10.24 -17.63
C GLU A 82 4.82 10.18 -16.29
N VAL A 83 5.05 8.97 -15.75
CA VAL A 83 5.80 8.79 -14.50
C VAL A 83 7.24 9.29 -14.62
N ALA A 84 7.93 8.96 -15.72
CA ALA A 84 9.31 9.40 -15.97
C ALA A 84 9.42 10.92 -15.98
N GLN A 85 8.45 11.61 -16.59
CA GLN A 85 8.38 13.07 -16.59
C GLN A 85 8.10 13.63 -15.18
N LEU A 86 7.18 13.02 -14.43
CA LEU A 86 6.81 13.43 -13.08
C LEU A 86 7.96 13.35 -12.07
N ILE A 87 8.77 12.30 -12.15
CA ILE A 87 9.86 12.04 -11.19
C ILE A 87 11.23 12.51 -11.69
N GLY A 88 11.31 13.05 -12.91
CA GLY A 88 12.54 13.54 -13.53
C GLY A 88 13.59 12.44 -13.78
N LYS A 89 13.18 11.22 -14.15
CA LYS A 89 14.09 10.08 -14.39
C LYS A 89 13.91 9.49 -15.78
N SER A 90 14.95 8.82 -16.29
CA SER A 90 14.84 8.07 -17.55
C SER A 90 13.86 6.90 -17.44
N ALA A 91 13.21 6.52 -18.55
CA ALA A 91 12.26 5.40 -18.57
C ALA A 91 12.85 4.09 -18.01
N ARG A 92 14.14 3.82 -18.26
CA ARG A 92 14.84 2.65 -17.71
C ARG A 92 14.96 2.72 -16.19
N GLN A 93 15.30 3.87 -15.63
CA GLN A 93 15.37 4.08 -14.18
C GLN A 93 13.97 4.00 -13.56
N THR A 94 12.96 4.61 -14.22
CA THR A 94 11.56 4.52 -13.81
C THR A 94 11.14 3.06 -13.73
N CYS A 95 11.36 2.24 -14.75
CA CYS A 95 11.02 0.80 -14.73
C CYS A 95 11.66 0.02 -13.56
N ARG A 96 12.82 0.43 -13.03
CA ARG A 96 13.42 -0.22 -11.85
C ARG A 96 12.62 0.04 -10.58
N LEU A 97 11.88 1.15 -10.53
CA LEU A 97 11.01 1.54 -9.41
C LEU A 97 9.61 0.91 -9.51
N ALA A 98 9.32 0.14 -10.56
CA ALA A 98 7.99 -0.39 -10.83
C ALA A 98 7.43 -1.20 -9.65
N GLN A 99 8.23 -2.12 -9.11
CA GLN A 99 7.83 -2.92 -7.97
C GLN A 99 7.68 -2.07 -6.69
N SER A 100 8.57 -1.09 -6.49
CA SER A 100 8.57 -0.24 -5.31
C SER A 100 7.36 0.71 -5.26
N LEU A 101 6.90 1.20 -6.41
CA LEU A 101 5.76 2.11 -6.52
C LEU A 101 4.44 1.39 -6.80
N GLY A 102 4.42 0.06 -6.74
CA GLY A 102 3.19 -0.73 -6.93
C GLY A 102 2.68 -0.74 -8.37
N ALA A 103 3.54 -0.48 -9.35
CA ALA A 103 3.18 -0.57 -10.75
C ALA A 103 2.89 -2.03 -11.14
N ARG A 104 1.83 -2.21 -11.91
CA ARG A 104 1.43 -3.52 -12.44
C ARG A 104 1.72 -3.59 -13.93
N LYS A 105 2.08 -4.77 -14.41
CA LYS A 105 2.32 -5.00 -15.83
C LYS A 105 1.04 -5.50 -16.49
N VAL A 106 0.54 -4.80 -17.51
CA VAL A 106 -0.61 -5.20 -18.31
C VAL A 106 -0.16 -5.33 -19.76
N GLY A 107 -0.04 -6.57 -20.24
CA GLY A 107 0.58 -6.89 -21.53
C GLY A 107 2.05 -6.45 -21.59
N LYS A 108 2.37 -5.54 -22.51
CA LYS A 108 3.73 -4.98 -22.68
C LYS A 108 3.94 -3.66 -21.92
N ALA A 109 2.90 -3.08 -21.34
CA ALA A 109 2.95 -1.79 -20.67
C ALA A 109 2.95 -1.93 -19.14
N TRP A 110 3.53 -0.95 -18.46
CA TRP A 110 3.39 -0.77 -17.02
C TRP A 110 2.31 0.27 -16.76
N LEU A 111 1.38 -0.07 -15.86
CA LEU A 111 0.38 0.84 -15.32
C LEU A 111 0.77 1.19 -13.90
N TRP A 112 0.88 2.49 -13.65
CA TRP A 112 1.40 3.03 -12.40
C TRP A 112 0.28 3.70 -11.63
N PRO A 113 0.07 3.37 -10.35
CA PRO A 113 -0.97 4.05 -9.59
C PRO A 113 -0.54 5.50 -9.33
N ALA A 114 -1.33 6.45 -9.83
CA ALA A 114 -1.04 7.88 -9.71
C ALA A 114 -0.79 8.37 -8.27
N PRO A 115 -1.55 7.94 -7.24
CA PRO A 115 -1.32 8.43 -5.88
C PRO A 115 0.09 8.13 -5.37
N GLU A 116 0.55 6.89 -5.54
CA GLU A 116 1.87 6.44 -5.11
C GLU A 116 2.99 7.13 -5.90
N VAL A 117 2.77 7.39 -7.20
CA VAL A 117 3.73 8.15 -8.03
C VAL A 117 3.83 9.61 -7.57
N HIS A 118 2.70 10.27 -7.29
CA HIS A 118 2.69 11.64 -6.82
C HIS A 118 3.35 11.78 -5.45
N GLU A 119 3.05 10.88 -4.51
CA GLU A 119 3.72 10.85 -3.19
C GLU A 119 5.23 10.68 -3.34
N TYR A 120 5.68 9.84 -4.27
CA TYR A 120 7.11 9.66 -4.53
C TYR A 120 7.75 10.90 -5.15
N ALA A 121 7.05 11.57 -6.07
CA ALA A 121 7.52 12.82 -6.66
C ALA A 121 7.62 13.95 -5.63
N GLU A 122 6.66 14.06 -4.71
CA GLU A 122 6.73 14.99 -3.57
C GLU A 122 7.91 14.67 -2.66
N TYR A 123 8.09 13.41 -2.28
CA TYR A 123 9.23 12.97 -1.46
C TYR A 123 10.58 13.33 -2.11
N LEU A 124 10.71 13.17 -3.43
CA LEU A 124 11.94 13.55 -4.14
C LEU A 124 12.21 15.06 -4.07
N LYS A 125 11.18 15.91 -4.10
CA LYS A 125 11.33 17.38 -3.99
C LYS A 125 11.72 17.81 -2.58
N GLU A 126 11.22 17.13 -1.55
CA GLU A 126 11.56 17.41 -0.15
C GLU A 126 12.99 17.00 0.21
N ASN A 127 13.59 16.06 -0.53
CA ASN A 127 14.89 15.47 -0.24
C ASN A 127 15.95 15.74 -1.34
N SER A 128 15.69 16.66 -2.27
CA SER A 128 16.63 17.12 -3.31
C SER A 128 17.25 18.46 -2.94
#